data_AF-A0A447U1M2-F1
#
_entry.id   AF-A0A447U1M2-F1
#
_cell.length_a   1.000
_cell.length_b   1.000
_cell.length_c   1.000
_cell.angle_alpha   90.00
_cell.angle_beta   90.00
_cell.angle_gamma   90.00
#
_symmetry.space_group_name_H-M   'P 1'
#
loop_
_entity.id
_entity.type
_entity.pdbx_description
1 polymer ?
#
loop_
_entity_poly.entity_id
_entity_poly.type
_entity_poly.pdbx_seq_one_letter_code
_entity_poly.pdbx_strand_id
1 'polypeptide(L)'
;MTAFAREIDPHTNYLSPRNTEQFNTEMSLSLEGIGAVLQMDDDYTVINSLVAGGPAAKSKSISVGDRIVGVGQAGKPMVDVIGWRLDDVVALIKGPKGSKVRLEILPAGKGTKTRIITLTRERIRLEDRAVKMSVKTVGKEKVGVLDIPGFYVGLTDDVKVQLQKLEKQNVNSIVIDLRSNGGGAADGSRFAFRSVLSLLVR
;
A
#
# COMPACT_ATOMS: atom_id res chain seq x y z
N MET A 1 13.79 14.78 -19.93
CA MET A 1 12.67 13.87 -20.27
C MET A 1 11.34 14.38 -19.76
N THR A 2 11.19 14.71 -18.46
CA THR A 2 9.91 15.24 -17.94
C THR A 2 9.47 16.56 -18.59
N ALA A 3 10.40 17.50 -18.83
CA ALA A 3 10.09 18.76 -19.50
C ALA A 3 9.54 18.56 -20.93
N PHE A 4 10.18 17.66 -21.69
CA PHE A 4 9.73 17.33 -23.05
C PHE A 4 8.36 16.64 -23.06
N ALA A 5 8.14 15.67 -22.16
CA ALA A 5 6.88 14.94 -22.08
C ALA A 5 5.68 15.86 -21.75
N ARG A 6 5.86 16.81 -20.82
CA ARG A 6 4.80 17.75 -20.40
C ARG A 6 4.50 18.86 -21.40
N GLU A 7 5.41 19.12 -22.34
CA GLU A 7 5.16 20.05 -23.44
C GLU A 7 4.16 19.48 -24.46
N ILE A 8 4.09 18.16 -24.58
CA ILE A 8 3.14 17.48 -25.47
C ILE A 8 1.72 17.62 -24.92
N ASP A 9 1.51 17.16 -23.69
CA ASP A 9 0.24 17.24 -22.96
C ASP A 9 0.46 16.99 -21.45
N PRO A 10 -0.51 17.35 -20.58
CA PRO A 10 -0.34 17.23 -19.12
C PRO A 10 -0.38 15.78 -18.56
N HIS A 11 -0.74 14.79 -19.36
CA HIS A 11 -0.86 13.38 -19.00
C HIS A 11 0.26 12.50 -19.56
N THR A 12 1.05 12.97 -20.52
CA THR A 12 2.24 12.29 -21.02
C THR A 12 3.40 12.41 -20.04
N ASN A 13 3.91 11.26 -19.56
CA ASN A 13 4.96 11.21 -18.54
C ASN A 13 6.04 10.18 -18.91
N TYR A 14 7.30 10.52 -18.60
CA TYR A 14 8.41 9.57 -18.62
C TYR A 14 8.58 8.98 -17.21
N LEU A 15 8.57 7.65 -17.11
CA LEU A 15 8.77 6.94 -15.85
C LEU A 15 10.14 6.26 -15.84
N SER A 16 10.97 6.59 -14.84
CA SER A 16 12.17 5.83 -14.54
C SER A 16 11.80 4.42 -14.06
N PRO A 17 12.72 3.43 -14.08
CA PRO A 17 12.42 2.07 -13.59
C PRO A 17 11.82 2.05 -12.17
N ARG A 18 12.31 2.92 -11.28
CA ARG A 18 11.77 3.08 -9.92
C ARG A 18 10.34 3.63 -9.93
N ASN A 19 10.09 4.68 -10.73
CA ASN A 19 8.74 5.27 -10.85
C ASN A 19 7.75 4.30 -11.50
N THR A 20 8.20 3.47 -12.46
CA THR A 20 7.38 2.42 -13.08
C THR A 20 6.97 1.37 -12.06
N GLU A 21 7.88 0.92 -11.19
CA GLU A 21 7.55 -0.02 -10.12
C GLU A 21 6.54 0.58 -9.12
N GLN A 22 6.72 1.85 -8.75
CA GLN A 22 5.78 2.57 -7.90
C GLN A 22 4.40 2.68 -8.55
N PHE A 23 4.33 3.09 -9.81
CA PHE A 23 3.07 3.18 -10.56
C PHE A 23 2.36 1.83 -10.65
N ASN A 24 3.10 0.75 -10.94
CA ASN A 24 2.56 -0.60 -10.96
C ASN A 24 2.05 -1.06 -9.59
N THR A 25 2.72 -0.65 -8.50
CA THR A 25 2.29 -0.92 -7.12
C THR A 25 0.97 -0.20 -6.81
N GLU A 26 0.86 1.07 -7.20
CA GLU A 26 -0.37 1.86 -7.06
C GLU A 26 -1.53 1.26 -7.85
N MET A 27 -1.28 0.79 -9.07
CA MET A 27 -2.30 0.19 -9.92
C MET A 27 -2.74 -1.20 -9.46
N SER A 28 -1.82 -2.02 -8.93
CA SER A 28 -2.11 -3.39 -8.48
C SER A 28 -2.54 -3.48 -7.01
N LEU A 29 -2.45 -2.38 -6.26
CA LEU A 29 -2.53 -2.34 -4.79
C LEU A 29 -1.67 -3.40 -4.11
N SER A 30 -0.56 -3.80 -4.72
CA SER A 30 0.28 -4.85 -4.20
C SER A 30 1.75 -4.50 -4.33
N LEU A 31 2.51 -4.74 -3.27
CA LEU A 31 3.96 -4.59 -3.25
C LEU A 31 4.61 -5.90 -2.83
N GLU A 32 5.83 -6.14 -3.30
CA GLU A 32 6.64 -7.26 -2.83
C GLU A 32 7.74 -6.74 -1.89
N GLY A 33 7.72 -7.23 -0.65
CA GLY A 33 8.64 -6.76 0.38
C GLY A 33 8.29 -7.27 1.77
N ILE A 34 8.62 -6.48 2.78
CA ILE A 34 8.37 -6.83 4.19
C ILE A 34 7.07 -6.26 4.75
N GLY A 35 6.45 -5.28 4.07
CA GLY A 35 5.19 -4.66 4.52
C GLY A 35 5.38 -3.70 5.69
N ALA A 36 6.32 -2.78 5.56
CA ALA A 36 6.55 -1.70 6.52
C ALA A 36 6.62 -0.36 5.78
N VAL A 37 6.10 0.70 6.40
CA VAL A 37 6.27 2.07 5.94
C VAL A 37 7.46 2.65 6.67
N LEU A 38 8.47 3.03 5.89
CA LEU A 38 9.72 3.56 6.39
C LEU A 38 9.75 5.07 6.22
N GLN A 39 10.41 5.74 7.15
CA GLN A 39 10.64 7.17 7.13
C GLN A 39 12.10 7.43 7.50
N MET A 40 12.68 8.48 6.93
CA MET A 40 13.99 8.95 7.35
C MET A 40 13.82 9.93 8.51
N ASP A 41 14.53 9.68 9.61
CA ASP A 41 14.60 10.55 10.78
C ASP A 41 16.09 10.72 11.13
N ASP A 42 16.59 11.95 10.98
CA ASP A 42 18.01 12.26 10.92
C ASP A 42 18.74 11.32 9.92
N ASP A 43 19.78 10.61 10.37
CA ASP A 43 20.55 9.66 9.57
C ASP A 43 20.00 8.22 9.63
N TYR A 44 18.88 7.99 10.32
CA TYR A 44 18.32 6.66 10.53
C TYR A 44 17.06 6.42 9.69
N THR A 45 16.94 5.21 9.16
CA THR A 45 15.68 4.74 8.59
C THR A 45 14.81 4.17 9.70
N VAL A 46 13.73 4.87 10.06
CA VAL A 46 12.78 4.50 11.11
C VAL A 46 11.56 3.79 10.53
N ILE A 47 11.05 2.79 11.24
CA ILE A 47 9.77 2.16 10.95
C ILE A 47 8.64 3.06 11.47
N ASN A 48 7.94 3.74 10.56
CA ASN A 48 6.81 4.61 10.89
C ASN A 48 5.53 3.80 11.16
N SER A 49 5.24 2.81 10.30
CA SER A 49 4.07 1.93 10.49
C SER A 49 4.28 0.56 9.84
N LEU A 50 3.45 -0.41 10.24
CA LEU A 50 3.48 -1.77 9.72
C LEU A 50 2.18 -2.06 8.98
N VAL A 51 2.29 -2.67 7.80
CA VAL A 51 1.11 -3.07 7.02
C VAL A 51 0.51 -4.33 7.64
N ALA A 52 -0.77 -4.27 7.98
CA ALA A 52 -1.48 -5.41 8.57
C ALA A 52 -1.41 -6.64 7.64
N GLY A 53 -1.06 -7.80 8.22
CA GLY A 53 -0.86 -9.03 7.45
C GLY A 53 0.45 -9.11 6.67
N GLY A 54 1.30 -8.07 6.68
CA GLY A 54 2.65 -8.11 6.10
C GLY A 54 3.63 -8.96 6.94
N PRO A 55 4.73 -9.46 6.35
CA PRO A 55 5.78 -10.22 7.05
C PRO A 55 6.32 -9.51 8.30
N ALA A 56 6.51 -8.20 8.21
CA ALA A 56 6.95 -7.34 9.30
C ALA A 56 6.00 -7.42 10.51
N ALA A 57 4.70 -7.18 10.28
CA ALA A 57 3.67 -7.24 11.31
C ALA A 57 3.52 -8.68 11.89
N LYS A 58 3.55 -9.70 11.03
CA LYS A 58 3.44 -11.11 11.43
C LYS A 58 4.60 -11.57 12.31
N SER A 59 5.81 -11.07 12.04
CA SER A 59 7.01 -11.51 12.75
C SER A 59 7.00 -11.11 14.23
N LYS A 60 6.35 -10.00 14.60
CA LYS A 60 6.43 -9.34 15.93
C LYS A 60 7.86 -9.02 16.40
N SER A 61 8.86 -9.21 15.53
CA SER A 61 10.28 -8.95 15.82
C SER A 61 10.68 -7.50 15.56
N ILE A 62 9.79 -6.71 14.96
CA ILE A 62 9.94 -5.27 14.74
C ILE A 62 8.73 -4.53 15.24
N SER A 63 8.97 -3.32 15.71
CA SER A 63 7.95 -2.42 16.23
C SER A 63 8.09 -1.03 15.63
N VAL A 64 7.02 -0.24 15.73
CA VAL A 64 7.06 1.17 15.32
C VAL A 64 8.10 1.92 16.15
N GLY A 65 8.90 2.76 15.50
CA GLY A 65 10.01 3.49 16.10
C GLY A 65 11.35 2.75 16.05
N ASP A 66 11.37 1.46 15.70
CA ASP A 66 12.63 0.74 15.48
C ASP A 66 13.39 1.33 14.29
N ARG A 67 14.72 1.36 14.40
CA ARG A 67 15.63 1.90 13.38
C ARG A 67 16.32 0.76 12.62
N ILE A 68 16.32 0.85 11.30
CA ILE A 68 17.04 -0.07 10.42
C ILE A 68 18.43 0.54 10.19
N VAL A 69 19.45 -0.15 10.70
CA VAL A 69 20.86 0.27 10.56
C VAL A 69 21.61 -0.58 9.55
N GLY A 70 21.12 -1.78 9.23
CA GLY A 70 21.74 -2.64 8.23
C GLY A 70 20.76 -3.48 7.44
N VAL A 71 21.09 -3.74 6.17
CA VAL A 71 20.31 -4.61 5.28
C VAL A 71 21.22 -5.64 4.62
N GLY A 72 20.87 -6.92 4.76
CA GLY A 72 21.64 -8.06 4.25
C GLY A 72 20.79 -8.89 3.30
N GLN A 73 21.31 -9.15 2.10
CA GLN A 73 20.70 -10.11 1.18
C GLN A 73 21.10 -11.55 1.57
N ALA A 74 20.33 -12.53 1.10
CA ALA A 74 20.67 -13.94 1.29
C ALA A 74 22.08 -14.23 0.74
N GLY A 75 22.96 -14.79 1.58
CA GLY A 75 24.33 -15.15 1.20
C GLY A 75 25.31 -13.97 1.04
N LYS A 76 24.90 -12.72 1.26
CA LYS A 76 25.76 -11.53 1.20
C LYS A 76 26.00 -10.94 2.60
N PRO A 77 27.13 -10.26 2.86
CA PRO A 77 27.35 -9.58 4.13
C PRO A 77 26.27 -8.52 4.39
N MET A 78 26.10 -8.16 5.66
CA MET A 78 25.23 -7.05 6.05
C MET A 78 25.84 -5.75 5.50
N VAL A 79 25.01 -4.92 4.89
CA VAL A 79 25.41 -3.58 4.43
C VAL A 79 24.87 -2.57 5.44
N ASP A 80 25.75 -1.74 5.98
CA ASP A 80 25.36 -0.61 6.83
C ASP A 80 24.64 0.45 5.96
N VAL A 81 23.48 0.89 6.43
CA VAL A 81 22.60 1.83 5.70
C VAL A 81 22.39 3.15 6.44
N ILE A 82 23.18 3.42 7.48
CA ILE A 82 23.13 4.69 8.20
C ILE A 82 23.55 5.82 7.25
N GLY A 83 22.77 6.91 7.21
CA GLY A 83 23.00 8.05 6.32
C GLY A 83 22.70 7.78 4.83
N TRP A 84 22.21 6.58 4.48
CA TRP A 84 21.78 6.31 3.12
C TRP A 84 20.46 7.02 2.83
N ARG A 85 20.24 7.34 1.54
CA ARG A 85 18.95 7.85 1.09
C ARG A 85 17.89 6.79 1.29
N LEU A 86 16.74 7.19 1.82
CA LEU A 86 15.59 6.31 2.08
C LEU A 86 15.26 5.39 0.89
N ASP A 87 15.26 5.92 -0.33
CA ASP A 87 14.94 5.16 -1.55
C ASP A 87 15.90 3.99 -1.80
N ASP A 88 17.18 4.15 -1.48
CA ASP A 88 18.19 3.12 -1.69
C ASP A 88 18.06 2.02 -0.63
N VAL A 89 17.74 2.40 0.62
CA VAL A 89 17.40 1.44 1.69
C VAL A 89 16.14 0.65 1.33
N VAL A 90 15.10 1.34 0.86
CA VAL A 90 13.85 0.72 0.41
C VAL A 90 14.12 -0.27 -0.74
N ALA A 91 14.97 0.09 -1.70
CA ALA A 91 15.34 -0.79 -2.81
C ALA A 91 16.03 -2.08 -2.35
N LEU A 92 16.86 -2.03 -1.30
CA LEU A 92 17.49 -3.20 -0.70
C LEU A 92 16.48 -4.08 0.06
N ILE A 93 15.52 -3.46 0.74
CA ILE A 93 14.51 -4.16 1.54
C ILE A 93 13.47 -4.83 0.64
N LYS A 94 13.10 -4.19 -0.47
CA LYS A 94 12.26 -4.77 -1.50
C LYS A 94 12.98 -5.93 -2.21
N GLY A 95 12.20 -6.77 -2.88
CA GLY A 95 12.71 -7.91 -3.61
C GLY A 95 11.63 -8.95 -3.87
N PRO A 96 11.95 -9.98 -4.64
CA PRO A 96 10.97 -10.94 -5.11
C PRO A 96 10.33 -11.70 -3.96
N LYS A 97 9.03 -11.99 -4.07
CA LYS A 97 8.30 -12.86 -3.15
C LYS A 97 9.07 -14.16 -2.88
N GLY A 98 9.11 -14.57 -1.62
CA GLY A 98 9.77 -15.79 -1.16
C GLY A 98 11.28 -15.64 -0.90
N SER A 99 11.91 -14.55 -1.35
CA SER A 99 13.29 -14.26 -0.98
C SER A 99 13.39 -13.80 0.47
N LYS A 100 14.54 -14.05 1.11
CA LYS A 100 14.80 -13.64 2.49
C LYS A 100 15.64 -12.36 2.52
N VAL A 101 15.31 -11.48 3.45
CA VAL A 101 16.10 -10.28 3.78
C VAL A 101 16.47 -10.33 5.26
N ARG A 102 17.70 -9.96 5.56
CA ARG A 102 18.17 -9.78 6.93
C ARG A 102 18.19 -8.29 7.23
N LEU A 103 17.62 -7.89 8.35
CA LEU A 103 17.62 -6.51 8.80
C LEU A 103 18.34 -6.45 10.14
N GLU A 104 19.29 -5.53 10.25
CA GLU A 104 19.86 -5.16 11.53
C GLU A 104 19.05 -4.00 12.10
N ILE A 105 18.41 -4.29 13.23
CA ILE A 105 17.47 -3.40 13.89
C ILE A 105 18.10 -2.87 15.16
N LEU A 106 18.13 -1.54 15.27
CA LEU A 106 18.40 -0.82 16.51
C LEU A 106 17.03 -0.47 17.14
N PRO A 107 16.67 -1.08 18.28
CA PRO A 107 15.41 -0.77 18.95
C PRO A 107 15.33 0.70 19.38
N ALA A 108 14.12 1.26 19.44
CA ALA A 108 13.89 2.67 19.79
C ALA A 108 14.39 3.10 21.19
N GLY A 109 14.70 2.14 22.08
CA GLY A 109 15.18 2.40 23.43
C GLY A 109 16.61 2.95 23.50
N LYS A 110 16.92 3.72 24.54
CA LYS A 110 18.31 4.16 24.80
C LYS A 110 19.16 2.98 25.29
N GLY A 111 20.31 2.75 24.68
CA GLY A 111 21.30 1.75 25.11
C GLY A 111 21.03 0.31 24.67
N THR A 112 20.06 0.07 23.78
CA THR A 112 19.75 -1.27 23.26
C THR A 112 20.77 -1.73 22.22
N LYS A 113 21.20 -3.00 22.32
CA LYS A 113 22.03 -3.66 21.31
C LYS A 113 21.26 -3.83 20.01
N THR A 114 21.96 -3.80 18.88
CA THR A 114 21.38 -4.17 17.60
C THR A 114 21.01 -5.65 17.59
N ARG A 115 19.95 -6.00 16.87
CA ARG A 115 19.52 -7.38 16.65
C ARG A 115 19.33 -7.64 15.17
N ILE A 116 19.78 -8.80 14.71
CA ILE A 116 19.56 -9.23 13.33
C ILE A 116 18.29 -10.08 13.27
N ILE A 117 17.37 -9.70 12.41
CA ILE A 117 16.17 -10.45 12.12
C ILE A 117 16.19 -10.88 10.66
N THR A 118 15.54 -12.01 10.36
CA THR A 118 15.35 -12.47 8.98
C THR A 118 13.86 -12.47 8.67
N LEU A 119 13.46 -11.78 7.61
CA LEU A 119 12.09 -11.75 7.12
C LEU A 119 12.05 -12.37 5.72
N THR A 120 11.00 -13.15 5.48
CA THR A 120 10.68 -13.63 4.13
C THR A 120 9.80 -12.59 3.45
N ARG A 121 10.18 -12.14 2.26
CA ARG A 121 9.41 -11.19 1.48
C ARG A 121 8.12 -11.84 0.99
N GLU A 122 7.01 -11.14 1.12
CA GLU A 122 5.72 -11.58 0.63
C GLU A 122 5.12 -10.51 -0.29
N ARG A 123 4.12 -10.92 -1.06
CA ARG A 123 3.24 -9.97 -1.73
C ARG A 123 2.26 -9.44 -0.71
N ILE A 124 2.36 -8.15 -0.39
CA ILE A 124 1.48 -7.47 0.55
C ILE A 124 0.45 -6.66 -0.24
N ARG A 125 -0.82 -6.84 0.11
CA ARG A 125 -1.92 -6.04 -0.42
C ARG A 125 -2.09 -4.79 0.43
N LEU A 126 -2.19 -3.64 -0.21
CA LEU A 126 -2.38 -2.34 0.44
C LEU A 126 -3.88 -2.10 0.70
N GLU A 127 -4.44 -2.81 1.68
CA GLU A 127 -5.86 -2.73 2.04
C GLU A 127 -6.28 -1.30 2.43
N ASP A 128 -5.37 -0.49 2.98
CA ASP A 128 -5.67 0.92 3.31
C ASP A 128 -6.00 1.79 2.09
N ARG A 129 -5.57 1.35 0.89
CA ARG A 129 -5.82 2.00 -0.40
C ARG A 129 -6.93 1.32 -1.20
N ALA A 130 -7.50 0.23 -0.69
CA ALA A 130 -8.66 -0.43 -1.31
C ALA A 130 -9.95 0.33 -1.01
N VAL A 131 -11.04 -0.03 -1.70
CA VAL A 131 -12.37 0.51 -1.42
C VAL A 131 -12.79 0.25 0.03
N LYS A 132 -13.22 1.30 0.72
CA LYS A 132 -13.71 1.19 2.11
C LYS A 132 -15.23 1.35 2.13
N MET A 133 -15.88 0.50 2.91
CA MET A 133 -17.32 0.56 3.13
C MET A 133 -17.60 1.04 4.55
N SER A 134 -18.53 1.97 4.69
CA SER A 134 -19.09 2.38 5.97
C SER A 134 -20.61 2.49 5.86
N VAL A 135 -21.31 2.35 6.98
CA VAL A 135 -22.76 2.58 7.05
C VAL A 135 -23.01 3.74 7.99
N LYS A 136 -23.76 4.73 7.52
CA LYS A 136 -24.20 5.88 8.31
C LYS A 136 -25.70 5.83 8.49
N THR A 137 -26.16 6.12 9.70
CA THR A 137 -27.58 6.28 9.98
C THR A 137 -27.96 7.75 9.90
N VAL A 138 -28.89 8.09 9.03
CA VAL A 138 -29.42 9.45 8.85
C VAL A 138 -30.90 9.41 9.16
N GLY A 139 -31.29 9.91 10.32
CA GLY A 139 -32.66 9.76 10.83
C GLY A 139 -33.02 8.28 11.03
N LYS A 140 -33.99 7.79 10.24
CA LYS A 140 -34.42 6.38 10.25
C LYS A 140 -33.78 5.53 9.15
N GLU A 141 -33.03 6.14 8.26
CA GLU A 141 -32.48 5.47 7.08
C GLU A 141 -31.02 5.07 7.29
N LYS A 142 -30.63 3.95 6.69
CA LYS A 142 -29.24 3.51 6.64
C LYS A 142 -28.68 3.79 5.26
N VAL A 143 -27.59 4.56 5.21
CA VAL A 143 -26.89 4.92 3.98
C VAL A 143 -25.53 4.23 3.98
N GLY A 144 -25.29 3.37 2.98
CA GLY A 144 -23.98 2.80 2.71
C GLY A 144 -23.10 3.82 2.00
N VAL A 145 -21.86 3.99 2.44
CA VAL A 145 -20.87 4.85 1.79
C VAL A 145 -19.71 3.99 1.34
N LEU A 146 -19.45 3.97 0.03
CA LEU A 146 -18.29 3.35 -0.59
C LEU A 146 -17.27 4.43 -0.95
N ASP A 147 -16.18 4.48 -0.21
CA ASP A 147 -15.05 5.37 -0.47
C ASP A 147 -14.07 4.69 -1.42
N ILE A 148 -13.98 5.20 -2.66
CA ILE A 148 -13.13 4.65 -3.72
C ILE A 148 -12.00 5.67 -3.98
N PRO A 149 -10.82 5.49 -3.38
CA PRO A 149 -9.71 6.44 -3.51
C PRO A 149 -9.03 6.40 -4.90
N GLY A 150 -9.26 5.37 -5.71
CA GLY A 150 -8.69 5.25 -7.06
C GLY A 150 -9.22 4.03 -7.81
N PHE A 151 -9.07 4.01 -9.13
CA PHE A 151 -9.45 2.88 -9.98
C PHE A 151 -8.27 1.92 -10.15
N TYR A 152 -8.13 0.98 -9.23
CA TYR A 152 -7.09 -0.04 -9.27
C TYR A 152 -7.57 -1.36 -9.90
N VAL A 153 -6.63 -2.22 -10.28
CA VAL A 153 -6.93 -3.56 -10.81
C VAL A 153 -7.53 -4.43 -9.70
N GLY A 154 -8.76 -4.90 -9.91
CA GLY A 154 -9.51 -5.69 -8.92
C GLY A 154 -10.57 -4.90 -8.13
N LEU A 155 -10.67 -3.58 -8.33
CA LEU A 155 -11.70 -2.74 -7.68
C LEU A 155 -13.11 -3.31 -7.87
N THR A 156 -13.45 -3.75 -9.07
CA THR A 156 -14.79 -4.29 -9.38
C THR A 156 -15.18 -5.44 -8.46
N ASP A 157 -14.24 -6.34 -8.18
CA ASP A 157 -14.51 -7.51 -7.34
C ASP A 157 -14.61 -7.10 -5.87
N ASP A 158 -13.76 -6.17 -5.41
CA ASP A 158 -13.88 -5.62 -4.07
C ASP A 158 -15.22 -4.89 -3.87
N VAL A 159 -15.64 -4.06 -4.84
CA VAL A 159 -16.92 -3.35 -4.80
C VAL A 159 -18.09 -4.33 -4.74
N LYS A 160 -18.07 -5.42 -5.54
CA LYS A 160 -19.11 -6.47 -5.46
C LYS A 160 -19.20 -7.08 -4.07
N VAL A 161 -18.06 -7.40 -3.44
CA VAL A 161 -18.03 -7.94 -2.08
C VAL A 161 -18.60 -6.94 -1.07
N GLN A 162 -18.27 -5.65 -1.20
CA GLN A 162 -18.82 -4.63 -0.30
C GLN A 162 -20.32 -4.40 -0.51
N LEU A 163 -20.79 -4.44 -1.76
CA LEU A 163 -22.22 -4.32 -2.09
C LEU A 163 -23.03 -5.48 -1.50
N GLN A 164 -22.54 -6.72 -1.59
CA GLN A 164 -23.18 -7.87 -0.93
C GLN A 164 -23.26 -7.73 0.60
N LYS A 165 -22.27 -7.08 1.22
CA LYS A 165 -22.28 -6.79 2.67
C LYS A 165 -23.29 -5.69 3.01
N LEU A 166 -23.44 -4.69 2.16
CA LEU A 166 -24.42 -3.62 2.30
C LEU A 166 -25.85 -4.15 2.16
N GLU A 167 -26.10 -5.01 1.17
CA GLU A 167 -27.39 -5.68 0.97
C GLU A 167 -27.83 -6.44 2.23
N LYS A 168 -26.91 -7.20 2.85
CA LYS A 168 -27.17 -7.90 4.13
C LYS A 168 -27.47 -6.96 5.31
N GLN A 169 -27.08 -5.69 5.22
CA GLN A 169 -27.33 -4.69 6.27
C GLN A 169 -28.62 -3.90 6.05
N ASN A 170 -29.37 -4.20 4.97
CA ASN A 170 -30.60 -3.50 4.57
C ASN A 170 -30.42 -1.98 4.52
N VAL A 171 -29.37 -1.51 3.84
CA VAL A 171 -29.22 -0.07 3.55
C VAL A 171 -30.25 0.39 2.52
N ASN A 172 -30.81 1.58 2.76
CA ASN A 172 -31.80 2.22 1.90
C ASN A 172 -31.17 2.89 0.68
N SER A 173 -29.90 3.30 0.79
CA SER A 173 -29.21 4.07 -0.25
C SER A 173 -27.71 3.83 -0.20
N ILE A 174 -27.05 4.03 -1.34
CA ILE A 174 -25.60 3.88 -1.48
C ILE A 174 -25.03 5.18 -2.04
N VAL A 175 -24.02 5.71 -1.36
CA VAL A 175 -23.21 6.84 -1.81
C VAL A 175 -21.85 6.31 -2.25
N ILE A 176 -21.44 6.67 -3.46
CA ILE A 176 -20.07 6.43 -3.93
C ILE A 176 -19.29 7.72 -3.75
N ASP A 177 -18.30 7.70 -2.87
CA ASP A 177 -17.40 8.82 -2.67
C ASP A 177 -16.20 8.68 -3.61
N LEU A 178 -16.12 9.60 -4.58
CA LEU A 178 -15.04 9.72 -5.57
C LEU A 178 -14.25 11.02 -5.39
N ARG A 179 -14.46 11.77 -4.30
CA ARG A 179 -13.88 13.12 -4.15
C ARG A 179 -12.36 13.14 -4.19
N SER A 180 -11.72 12.07 -3.72
CA SER A 180 -10.26 11.92 -3.71
C SER A 180 -9.75 11.02 -4.83
N ASN A 181 -10.58 10.69 -5.83
CA ASN A 181 -10.25 9.74 -6.88
C ASN A 181 -9.62 10.45 -8.09
N GLY A 182 -8.32 10.26 -8.26
CA GLY A 182 -7.55 10.83 -9.38
C GLY A 182 -7.64 10.04 -10.70
N GLY A 183 -8.42 8.96 -10.76
CA GLY A 183 -8.50 8.07 -11.92
C GLY A 183 -7.84 6.71 -11.66
N GLY A 184 -7.33 6.09 -12.73
CA GLY A 184 -6.68 4.77 -12.69
C GLY A 184 -7.01 3.93 -13.93
N ALA A 185 -7.07 2.61 -13.77
CA ALA A 185 -7.38 1.70 -14.87
C ALA A 185 -8.77 1.98 -15.47
N ALA A 186 -8.82 2.24 -16.77
CA ALA A 186 -10.06 2.51 -17.50
C ALA A 186 -11.07 1.35 -17.41
N ASP A 187 -10.60 0.10 -17.36
CA ASP A 187 -11.46 -1.05 -17.15
C ASP A 187 -12.07 -1.06 -15.73
N GLY A 188 -11.30 -0.66 -14.72
CA GLY A 188 -11.76 -0.59 -13.34
C GLY A 188 -12.94 0.37 -13.15
N SER A 189 -12.94 1.50 -13.85
CA SER A 189 -14.04 2.48 -13.76
C SER A 189 -15.32 1.97 -14.42
N ARG A 190 -15.26 1.47 -15.66
CA ARG A 190 -16.45 1.05 -16.42
C ARG A 190 -17.25 -0.05 -15.71
N PHE A 191 -16.55 -1.01 -15.09
CA PHE A 191 -17.19 -2.16 -14.45
C PHE A 191 -17.68 -1.87 -13.03
N ALA A 192 -17.02 -0.97 -12.28
CA ALA A 192 -17.50 -0.52 -10.98
C ALA A 192 -18.88 0.16 -11.11
N PHE A 193 -19.03 1.09 -12.07
CA PHE A 193 -20.30 1.77 -12.31
C PHE A 193 -21.42 0.82 -12.76
N ARG A 194 -21.12 -0.17 -13.63
CA ARG A 194 -22.10 -1.17 -14.05
C ARG A 194 -22.61 -2.03 -12.89
N SER A 195 -21.73 -2.40 -11.96
CA SER A 195 -22.10 -3.25 -10.82
C SER A 195 -23.05 -2.52 -9.87
N VAL A 196 -22.81 -1.24 -9.61
CA VAL A 196 -23.71 -0.40 -8.80
C VAL A 196 -25.06 -0.22 -9.48
N LEU A 197 -25.05 0.08 -10.79
CA LEU A 197 -26.28 0.28 -11.55
C LEU A 197 -27.17 -0.98 -11.52
N SER A 198 -26.59 -2.17 -11.56
CA SER A 198 -27.35 -3.43 -11.49
C SER A 198 -28.01 -3.69 -10.14
N LEU A 199 -27.48 -3.12 -9.05
CA LEU A 199 -28.03 -3.26 -7.69
C LEU A 199 -29.13 -2.23 -7.41
N LEU A 200 -29.08 -1.05 -8.04
CA LEU A 200 -30.08 0.01 -7.86
C LEU A 200 -31.36 -0.19 -8.71
N VAL A 201 -31.31 -1.06 -9.71
CA VAL A 201 -32.42 -1.31 -10.66
C VAL A 201 -33.21 -2.59 -10.29
N ARG A 202 -32.93 -3.19 -9.12
CA ARG A 202 -33.75 -4.26 -8.53
C ARG A 202 -34.58 -3.69 -7.38
#